data_AF-A0A8T7D6R9-F1
#
_entry.id   AF-A0A8T7D6R9-F1
#
_cell.length_a   1.000
_cell.length_b   1.000
_cell.length_c   1.000
_cell.angle_alpha   90.00
_cell.angle_beta   90.00
_cell.angle_gamma   90.00
#
_symmetry.space_group_name_H-M   'P 1'
#
loop_
_entity.id
_entity.type
_entity.pdbx_description
1 polymer ?
#
loop_
_entity_poly.entity_id
_entity_poly.type
_entity_poly.pdbx_seq_one_letter_code
_entity_poly.pdbx_strand_id
1 'polypeptide(L)'
;MPVLATIATINFLFPSSDEGAASFLSPYVLKTRCEEEIEDTDKRQQAVELTEQLHRLAAQYQEAVVATVENYVDESVKWESSADGLIEALEPWDDSRRETLQEIVRVRQSMHDLLTTEQWNRVFG
;
A
#
# COMPACT_ATOMS: atom_id res chain seq x y z
N MET A 1 13.96 12.17 14.36
CA MET A 1 12.80 11.34 14.75
C MET A 1 11.66 11.52 13.75
N PRO A 2 11.43 10.57 12.82
CA PRO A 2 10.22 10.54 11.98
C PRO A 2 9.36 9.26 12.13
N VAL A 3 9.67 8.36 13.07
CA VAL A 3 9.00 7.04 13.20
C VAL A 3 7.52 7.16 13.60
N LEU A 4 7.13 8.21 14.33
CA LEU A 4 5.75 8.43 14.77
C LEU A 4 4.82 9.05 13.70
N ALA A 5 5.37 9.63 12.63
CA ALA A 5 4.55 10.23 11.57
C ALA A 5 3.92 9.15 10.66
N THR A 6 4.57 8.00 10.49
CA THR A 6 4.13 6.97 9.54
C THR A 6 2.85 6.25 10.00
N ILE A 7 2.65 6.08 11.31
CA ILE A 7 1.46 5.41 11.86
C ILE A 7 0.22 6.32 11.75
N ALA A 8 0.37 7.64 11.96
CA ALA A 8 -0.73 8.59 11.81
C ALA A 8 -1.11 8.86 10.34
N THR A 9 -0.14 8.77 9.41
CA THR A 9 -0.41 9.00 7.98
C THR A 9 -1.30 7.90 7.38
N ILE A 10 -1.27 6.69 7.94
CA ILE A 10 -2.13 5.58 7.50
C ILE A 10 -3.60 5.88 7.85
N ASN A 11 -3.93 6.28 9.08
CA ASN A 11 -5.33 6.60 9.41
C ASN A 11 -5.86 7.90 8.75
N PHE A 12 -4.99 8.82 8.32
CA PHE A 12 -5.43 10.08 7.70
C PHE A 12 -5.58 9.99 6.16
N LEU A 13 -4.94 9.01 5.50
CA LEU A 13 -5.14 8.73 4.08
C LEU A 13 -6.34 7.83 3.78
N PHE A 14 -7.00 7.31 4.82
CA PHE A 14 -8.09 6.34 4.70
C PHE A 14 -9.31 6.79 5.50
N PRO A 15 -10.11 7.75 5.00
CA PRO A 15 -11.46 7.92 5.50
C PRO A 15 -12.24 6.62 5.26
N SER A 16 -12.94 6.21 6.32
CA SER A 16 -13.87 5.07 6.39
C SER A 16 -14.61 4.85 5.08
N SER A 17 -14.24 3.76 4.41
CA SER A 17 -14.87 3.27 3.19
C SER A 17 -16.33 2.88 3.46
N ASP A 18 -17.24 3.38 2.64
CA ASP A 18 -18.48 2.69 2.35
C ASP A 18 -18.15 1.23 1.98
N GLU A 19 -18.81 0.28 2.63
CA GLU A 19 -18.66 -1.16 2.34
C GLU A 19 -19.01 -1.41 0.85
N GLY A 20 -17.99 -1.53 -0.01
CA GLY A 20 -18.15 -1.80 -1.44
C GLY A 20 -17.54 -0.78 -2.40
N ALA A 21 -16.99 0.34 -1.92
CA ALA A 21 -16.30 1.31 -2.78
C ALA A 21 -14.93 0.78 -3.25
N ALA A 22 -14.60 0.98 -4.54
CA ALA A 22 -13.25 0.67 -5.02
C ALA A 22 -12.23 1.59 -4.37
N SER A 23 -11.14 1.00 -3.91
CA SER A 23 -10.06 1.70 -3.22
C SER A 23 -8.73 1.03 -3.54
N PHE A 24 -7.65 1.80 -3.47
CA PHE A 24 -6.28 1.29 -3.51
C PHE A 24 -5.97 0.34 -2.34
N LEU A 25 -6.79 0.35 -1.28
CA LEU A 25 -6.76 -0.61 -0.18
C LEU A 25 -7.60 -1.86 -0.40
N SER A 26 -8.41 -1.90 -1.45
CA SER A 26 -9.22 -3.06 -1.82
C SER A 26 -8.93 -3.40 -3.29
N PRO A 27 -7.71 -3.88 -3.61
CA PRO A 27 -7.28 -4.02 -4.99
C PRO A 27 -8.14 -5.03 -5.77
N TYR A 28 -8.79 -5.98 -5.07
CA TYR A 28 -9.73 -6.91 -5.67
C TYR A 28 -11.01 -6.21 -6.15
N VAL A 29 -11.60 -5.36 -5.31
CA VAL A 29 -12.78 -4.55 -5.69
C VAL A 29 -12.41 -3.58 -6.82
N LEU A 30 -11.22 -2.97 -6.72
CA LEU A 30 -10.71 -2.08 -7.76
C LEU A 30 -10.48 -2.82 -9.10
N LYS A 31 -9.97 -4.05 -9.07
CA LYS A 31 -9.80 -4.90 -10.24
C LYS A 31 -11.15 -5.13 -10.93
N THR A 32 -12.15 -5.59 -10.18
CA THR A 32 -13.50 -5.84 -10.71
C THR A 32 -14.09 -4.57 -11.34
N ARG A 33 -13.97 -3.41 -10.67
CA ARG A 33 -14.44 -2.14 -11.24
C ARG A 33 -13.70 -1.74 -12.51
N CYS A 34 -12.39 -1.94 -12.57
CA CYS A 34 -11.63 -1.69 -13.80
C CYS A 34 -12.08 -2.62 -14.94
N GLU A 35 -12.43 -3.86 -14.64
CA GLU A 35 -12.94 -4.82 -15.63
C GLU A 35 -14.33 -4.43 -16.15
N GLU A 36 -15.20 -3.90 -15.28
CA GLU A 36 -16.57 -3.51 -15.59
C GLU A 36 -16.68 -2.15 -16.30
N GLU A 37 -15.93 -1.14 -15.84
CA GLU A 37 -16.14 0.26 -16.23
C GLU A 37 -15.23 0.72 -17.40
N ILE A 38 -14.18 -0.04 -17.71
CA ILE A 38 -13.24 0.30 -18.79
C ILE A 38 -13.55 -0.54 -20.03
N GLU A 39 -14.18 0.10 -21.01
CA GLU A 39 -14.54 -0.52 -22.28
C GLU A 39 -13.31 -0.82 -23.17
N ASP A 40 -12.36 0.12 -23.22
CA ASP A 40 -11.12 0.01 -23.98
C ASP A 40 -10.28 -1.17 -23.48
N THR A 41 -10.11 -2.19 -24.32
CA THR A 41 -9.46 -3.45 -23.96
C THR A 41 -8.01 -3.25 -23.52
N ASP A 42 -7.25 -2.39 -24.18
CA ASP A 42 -5.83 -2.18 -23.89
C ASP A 42 -5.67 -1.42 -22.57
N LYS A 43 -6.50 -0.39 -22.35
CA LYS A 43 -6.52 0.35 -21.07
C LYS A 43 -7.03 -0.51 -19.92
N ARG A 44 -8.04 -1.33 -20.14
CA ARG A 44 -8.57 -2.26 -19.13
C ARG A 44 -7.48 -3.23 -18.69
N GLN A 45 -6.76 -3.82 -19.64
CA GLN A 45 -5.66 -4.74 -19.34
C GLN A 45 -4.57 -4.05 -18.49
N GLN A 46 -4.13 -2.85 -18.88
CA GLN A 46 -3.14 -2.09 -18.12
C GLN A 46 -3.66 -1.70 -16.72
N ALA A 47 -4.92 -1.29 -16.60
CA ALA A 47 -5.52 -0.97 -15.31
C ALA A 47 -5.58 -2.20 -14.39
N VAL A 48 -5.98 -3.36 -14.92
CA VAL A 48 -5.99 -4.63 -14.19
C VAL A 48 -4.58 -5.01 -13.73
N GLU A 49 -3.56 -4.90 -14.58
CA GLU A 49 -2.16 -5.16 -14.20
C GLU A 49 -1.70 -4.25 -13.05
N LEU A 50 -2.09 -2.97 -13.06
CA LEU A 50 -1.83 -2.04 -11.96
C LEU A 50 -2.54 -2.47 -10.67
N THR A 51 -3.77 -2.98 -10.75
CA THR A 51 -4.47 -3.53 -9.56
C THR A 51 -3.81 -4.80 -9.01
N GLU A 52 -3.24 -5.64 -9.86
CA GLU A 52 -2.47 -6.81 -9.43
C GLU A 52 -1.14 -6.42 -8.79
N GLN A 53 -0.50 -5.37 -9.30
CA GLN A 53 0.66 -4.77 -8.65
C GLN A 53 0.32 -4.24 -7.25
N LEU A 54 -0.82 -3.55 -7.08
CA LEU A 54 -1.30 -3.12 -5.76
C LEU A 54 -1.51 -4.29 -4.81
N HIS A 55 -2.06 -5.41 -5.29
CA HIS A 55 -2.21 -6.62 -4.48
C HIS A 55 -0.86 -7.14 -3.95
N ARG A 56 0.17 -7.19 -4.81
CA ARG A 56 1.51 -7.62 -4.41
C ARG A 56 2.13 -6.63 -3.40
N LEU A 57 2.03 -5.33 -3.66
CA LEU A 57 2.56 -4.29 -2.77
C LEU A 57 1.86 -4.31 -1.41
N ALA A 58 0.54 -4.53 -1.35
CA ALA A 58 -0.19 -4.65 -0.09
C ALA A 58 0.30 -5.85 0.74
N ALA A 59 0.55 -7.00 0.09
CA ALA A 59 1.12 -8.16 0.77
C ALA A 59 2.53 -7.87 1.30
N GLN A 60 3.37 -7.22 0.49
CA GLN A 60 4.74 -6.85 0.85
C GLN A 60 4.79 -5.87 2.02
N TYR A 61 3.87 -4.90 2.05
CA TYR A 61 3.71 -3.98 3.17
C TYR A 61 3.33 -4.72 4.46
N GLN A 62 2.37 -5.64 4.39
CA GLN A 62 1.92 -6.43 5.53
C GLN A 62 3.04 -7.32 6.07
N GLU A 63 3.80 -7.97 5.18
CA GLU A 63 4.96 -8.79 5.55
C GLU A 63 6.01 -7.96 6.28
N ALA A 64 6.34 -6.78 5.75
CA ALA A 64 7.31 -5.90 6.38
C ALA A 64 6.84 -5.44 7.78
N VAL A 65 5.57 -5.10 7.96
CA VAL A 65 5.01 -4.74 9.27
C VAL A 65 5.07 -5.89 10.27
N VAL A 66 4.69 -7.10 9.86
CA VAL A 66 4.77 -8.29 10.72
C VAL A 66 6.22 -8.57 11.12
N ALA A 67 7.14 -8.53 10.15
CA ALA A 67 8.56 -8.73 10.39
C ALA A 67 9.15 -7.67 11.34
N THR A 68 8.75 -6.40 11.23
CA THR A 68 9.15 -5.35 12.18
C THR A 68 8.72 -5.70 13.60
N VAL A 69 7.48 -6.13 13.80
CA VAL A 69 6.94 -6.46 15.13
C VAL A 69 7.63 -7.68 15.72
N GLU A 70 7.81 -8.75 14.94
CA GLU A 70 8.49 -9.97 15.38
C GLU A 70 9.94 -9.67 15.78
N ASN A 71 10.69 -8.94 14.94
CA ASN A 71 12.08 -8.57 15.24
C ASN A 71 12.17 -7.66 16.48
N TYR A 72 11.25 -6.71 16.64
CA TYR A 72 11.23 -5.88 17.85
C TYR A 72 11.05 -6.74 19.10
N VAL A 73 10.10 -7.68 19.10
CA VAL A 73 9.86 -8.59 20.23
C VAL A 73 11.12 -9.42 20.50
N ASP A 74 11.70 -10.04 19.47
CA ASP A 74 12.87 -10.91 19.59
C ASP A 74 14.13 -10.18 20.08
N GLU A 75 14.37 -8.95 19.60
CA GLU A 75 15.52 -8.16 20.05
C GLU A 75 15.29 -7.54 21.43
N SER A 76 14.05 -7.16 21.78
CA SER A 76 13.74 -6.52 23.08
C SER A 76 13.95 -7.42 24.29
N VAL A 77 13.93 -8.75 24.10
CA VAL A 77 14.16 -9.73 25.18
C VAL A 77 15.65 -10.05 25.39
N LYS A 78 16.54 -9.59 24.49
CA LYS A 78 17.97 -9.84 24.61
C LYS A 78 18.60 -8.82 25.54
N TRP A 79 19.33 -9.32 26.54
CA TRP A 79 19.98 -8.50 27.57
C TRP A 79 20.97 -7.46 27.00
N GLU A 80 21.59 -7.76 25.86
CA GLU A 80 22.60 -6.90 25.23
C GLU A 80 22.00 -5.82 24.32
N SER A 81 20.68 -5.85 24.08
CA SER A 81 20.02 -4.91 23.18
C SER A 81 19.98 -3.51 23.79
N SER A 82 20.70 -2.58 23.15
CA SER A 82 20.55 -1.16 23.42
C SER A 82 19.37 -0.59 22.63
N ALA A 83 18.84 0.55 23.07
CA ALA A 83 17.78 1.24 22.33
C ALA A 83 18.22 1.60 20.90
N ASP A 84 19.46 2.05 20.72
CA ASP A 84 20.00 2.40 19.40
C ASP A 84 20.18 1.16 18.50
N GLY A 85 20.73 0.07 19.05
CA GLY A 85 20.87 -1.20 18.31
C GLY A 85 19.53 -1.83 17.93
N LEU A 86 18.50 -1.65 18.77
CA LEU A 86 17.14 -2.06 18.46
C LEU A 86 16.55 -1.22 17.32
N ILE A 87 16.80 0.09 17.29
CA ILE A 87 16.35 0.97 16.20
C ILE A 87 17.06 0.59 14.89
N GLU A 88 18.37 0.39 14.90
CA GLU A 88 19.16 -0.04 13.73
C GLU A 88 18.67 -1.39 13.17
N ALA A 89 18.32 -2.34 14.05
CA ALA A 89 17.81 -3.65 13.63
C ALA A 89 16.46 -3.58 12.90
N LEU A 90 15.67 -2.52 13.12
CA LEU A 90 14.36 -2.31 12.50
C LEU A 90 14.44 -1.55 11.17
N GLU A 91 15.55 -0.84 10.90
CA GLU A 91 15.73 -0.01 9.69
C GLU A 91 15.39 -0.73 8.38
N PRO A 92 15.81 -2.00 8.14
CA PRO A 92 15.51 -2.68 6.88
C PRO A 92 14.01 -2.82 6.59
N TRP A 93 13.21 -3.03 7.64
CA TRP A 93 11.76 -3.20 7.50
C TRP A 93 11.04 -1.87 7.38
N ASP A 94 11.51 -0.85 8.08
CA ASP A 94 11.00 0.51 7.90
C ASP A 94 11.31 1.06 6.49
N ASP A 95 12.49 0.74 5.95
CA ASP A 95 12.84 1.04 4.56
C ASP A 95 11.95 0.29 3.57
N SER A 96 11.77 -1.02 3.76
CA SER A 96 10.86 -1.83 2.92
C SER A 96 9.42 -1.29 2.94
N ARG A 97 8.90 -0.90 4.11
CA ARG A 97 7.58 -0.27 4.24
C ARG A 97 7.52 1.05 3.48
N ARG A 98 8.54 1.89 3.62
CA ARG A 98 8.62 3.20 2.95
C ARG A 98 8.68 3.06 1.43
N GLU A 99 9.52 2.16 0.92
CA GLU A 99 9.63 1.86 -0.51
C GLU A 99 8.30 1.33 -1.07
N THR A 100 7.66 0.41 -0.36
CA THR A 100 6.37 -0.14 -0.75
C THR A 100 5.29 0.95 -0.84
N LEU A 101 5.25 1.89 0.11
CA LEU A 101 4.33 3.03 0.06
C LEU A 101 4.60 3.95 -1.14
N GLN A 102 5.87 4.20 -1.47
CA GLN A 102 6.23 4.99 -2.65
C GLN A 102 5.75 4.30 -3.94
N GLU A 103 5.88 2.98 -4.03
CA GLU A 103 5.37 2.21 -5.17
C GLU A 103 3.84 2.26 -5.27
N ILE A 104 3.12 2.17 -4.15
CA ILE A 104 1.65 2.33 -4.16
C ILE A 104 1.25 3.70 -4.72
N VAL A 105 1.96 4.76 -4.32
CA VAL A 105 1.74 6.12 -4.85
C VAL A 105 2.06 6.19 -6.35
N ARG A 106 3.12 5.53 -6.81
CA ARG A 106 3.46 5.43 -8.25
C ARG A 106 2.36 4.71 -9.02
N VAL A 107 1.83 3.60 -8.50
CA VAL A 107 0.72 2.90 -9.15
C VAL A 107 -0.53 3.77 -9.24
N ARG A 108 -0.88 4.50 -8.18
CA ARG A 108 -1.96 5.50 -8.23
C ARG A 108 -1.74 6.52 -9.33
N GLN A 109 -0.52 7.05 -9.46
CA GLN A 109 -0.18 8.01 -10.50
C GLN A 109 -0.31 7.40 -11.90
N SER A 110 0.21 6.18 -12.11
CA SER A 110 0.07 5.45 -13.38
C SER A 110 -1.39 5.22 -13.75
N MET A 111 -2.27 4.86 -12.79
CA MET A 111 -3.70 4.73 -13.05
C MET A 111 -4.33 6.08 -13.41
N HIS A 112 -3.92 7.16 -12.76
CA HIS A 112 -4.42 8.50 -13.05
C HIS A 112 -4.03 8.96 -14.46
N ASP A 113 -2.81 8.64 -14.91
CA ASP A 113 -2.32 9.00 -16.23
C ASP A 113 -2.91 8.11 -17.35
N LEU A 114 -3.30 6.88 -17.00
CA LEU A 114 -3.93 5.91 -17.90
C LEU A 114 -5.42 6.23 -18.16
N LEU A 115 -6.16 6.56 -17.10
CA LEU A 115 -7.61 6.72 -17.12
C LEU A 115 -8.01 8.16 -17.42
N THR A 116 -9.12 8.34 -18.16
CA THR A 116 -9.74 9.66 -18.25
C THR A 116 -10.44 10.02 -16.94
N THR A 117 -10.71 11.30 -16.71
CA THR A 117 -11.47 11.76 -15.54
C THR A 117 -12.84 11.06 -15.43
N GLU A 118 -13.51 10.81 -16.56
CA GLU A 118 -14.78 10.07 -16.56
C GLU A 118 -14.61 8.62 -16.14
N GLN A 119 -13.60 7.92 -16.66
CA GLN A 119 -13.30 6.53 -16.29
C GLN A 119 -12.90 6.43 -14.83
N TRP A 120 -12.06 7.35 -14.35
CA TRP A 120 -11.67 7.46 -12.95
C TRP A 120 -12.91 7.60 -12.05
N ASN A 121 -13.82 8.51 -12.41
CA ASN A 121 -15.04 8.72 -11.63
C ASN A 121 -16.00 7.52 -11.68
N ARG A 122 -16.04 6.74 -12.76
CA ARG A 122 -16.83 5.50 -12.79
C ARG A 122 -16.23 4.40 -11.92
N VAL A 123 -14.90 4.28 -11.92
CA VAL A 123 -14.19 3.28 -11.12
C VAL A 123 -14.26 3.59 -9.62
N PHE A 124 -14.11 4.86 -9.22
CA PHE A 124 -13.98 5.28 -7.82
C PHE A 124 -15.18 6.04 -7.23
N GLY A 125 -16.19 6.39 -8.03
CA GLY A 125 -17.34 7.21 -7.63
C GLY A 125 -18.62 6.44 -7.34
#